data_AF-X5QTD8-F1
#
_entry.id   AF-X5QTD8-F1
#
_cell.length_a   1.000
_cell.length_b   1.000
_cell.length_c   1.000
_cell.angle_alpha   90.00
_cell.angle_beta   90.00
_cell.angle_gamma   90.00
#
_symmetry.space_group_name_H-M   'P 1'
#
loop_
_entity.id
_entity.type
_entity.pdbx_description
1 polymer ?
#
loop_
_entity_poly.entity_id
_entity_poly.type
_entity_poly.pdbx_seq_one_letter_code
_entity_poly.pdbx_strand_id
1 'polypeptide(L)' 'MHDRKITPDMVPVIKLARDLGINYALIASYYQINQGRIADVMKGRLFPDISPAIELPADFPMTAAA' A
#
# COMPACT_ATOMS: atom_id res chain seq x y z
N MET A 1 -17.70 -7.39 -1.49
CA MET A 1 -16.27 -7.66 -1.78
C MET A 1 -15.68 -8.36 -0.57
N HIS A 2 -15.05 -9.52 -0.74
CA HIS A 2 -14.28 -10.14 0.35
C HIS A 2 -13.09 -9.23 0.64
N ASP A 3 -12.99 -8.73 1.88
CA ASP A 3 -11.88 -7.88 2.30
C ASP A 3 -10.59 -8.72 2.34
N ARG A 4 -9.73 -8.55 1.34
CA ARG A 4 -8.42 -9.19 1.32
C ARG A 4 -7.57 -8.63 2.46
N LYS A 5 -7.03 -9.53 3.29
CA LYS A 5 -6.14 -9.17 4.39
C LYS A 5 -4.81 -8.64 3.87
N ILE A 6 -4.24 -7.67 4.58
CA ILE A 6 -2.85 -7.24 4.40
C ILE A 6 -1.92 -8.37 4.84
N THR A 7 -0.88 -8.64 4.05
CA THR A 7 0.24 -9.49 4.43
C THR A 7 1.48 -8.63 4.73
N PRO A 8 2.44 -9.15 5.51
CA PRO A 8 3.72 -8.46 5.75
C PRO A 8 4.41 -7.97 4.47
N ASP A 9 4.37 -8.76 3.39
CA ASP A 9 5.04 -8.44 2.12
C ASP A 9 4.44 -7.23 1.37
N MET A 10 3.17 -6.90 1.64
CA MET A 10 2.52 -5.72 1.04
C MET A 10 2.97 -4.42 1.72
N VAL A 11 3.31 -4.48 3.00
CA VAL A 11 3.51 -3.30 3.86
C VAL A 11 4.66 -2.40 3.39
N PRO A 12 5.84 -2.93 3.01
CA PRO A 12 6.94 -2.09 2.52
C PRO A 12 6.55 -1.24 1.32
N VAL A 13 5.83 -1.85 0.36
CA VAL A 13 5.37 -1.20 -0.87
C VAL A 13 4.26 -0.19 -0.58
N ILE A 14 3.31 -0.52 0.29
CA ILE A 14 2.25 0.41 0.71
C ILE A 14 2.87 1.68 1.32
N LYS A 15 3.84 1.51 2.22
CA LYS A 15 4.53 2.63 2.88
C LYS A 15 5.31 3.47 1.87
N LEU A 16 6.14 2.84 1.03
CA LEU A 16 6.90 3.56 -0.01
C LEU A 16 5.98 4.30 -0.99
N ALA A 17 4.92 3.64 -1.49
CA ALA A 17 3.97 4.27 -2.40
C ALA A 17 3.30 5.51 -1.77
N ARG A 18 3.03 5.45 -0.47
CA ARG A 18 2.48 6.60 0.27
C ARG A 18 3.48 7.72 0.51
N ASP A 19 4.73 7.39 0.77
CA ASP A 19 5.81 8.38 0.89
C ASP A 19 6.04 9.09 -0.46
N LEU A 20 5.84 8.39 -1.57
CA LEU A 20 5.85 8.95 -2.93
C LEU A 20 4.57 9.71 -3.32
N GLY A 21 3.60 9.84 -2.41
CA GLY A 21 2.36 10.59 -2.63
C GLY A 21 1.25 9.86 -3.40
N ILE A 22 1.45 8.58 -3.75
CA ILE A 22 0.47 7.80 -4.53
C ILE A 22 -0.81 7.60 -3.73
N ASN A 23 -1.97 7.92 -4.32
CA ASN A 23 -3.24 7.90 -3.61
C ASN A 23 -3.69 6.48 -3.19
N TYR A 24 -4.57 6.41 -2.19
CA TYR A 24 -5.02 5.13 -1.63
C TYR A 24 -5.80 4.28 -2.64
N ALA A 25 -6.54 4.90 -3.57
CA ALA A 25 -7.31 4.17 -4.56
C ALA A 25 -6.40 3.34 -5.50
N LEU A 26 -5.28 3.91 -5.93
CA LEU A 26 -4.33 3.20 -6.79
C LEU A 26 -3.64 2.04 -6.07
N ILE A 27 -3.16 2.28 -4.84
CA ILE A 27 -2.53 1.24 -4.01
C ILE A 27 -3.55 0.11 -3.71
N ALA A 28 -4.78 0.50 -3.37
CA ALA A 28 -5.85 -0.45 -3.06
C ALA A 28 -6.23 -1.30 -4.28
N SER A 29 -6.24 -0.69 -5.47
CA SER A 29 -6.50 -1.37 -6.73
C SER A 29 -5.41 -2.39 -7.07
N TYR A 30 -4.13 -2.01 -6.95
CA TYR A 30 -2.99 -2.89 -7.20
C TYR A 30 -3.04 -4.17 -6.34
N TYR A 31 -3.33 -4.04 -5.04
CA TYR A 31 -3.42 -5.18 -4.13
C TYR A 31 -4.80 -5.84 -4.04
N GLN A 32 -5.84 -5.24 -4.64
CA GLN A 32 -7.25 -5.62 -4.47
C GLN A 32 -7.67 -5.68 -2.99
N ILE A 33 -7.34 -4.63 -2.23
CA ILE A 33 -7.64 -4.47 -0.79
C ILE A 33 -8.56 -3.28 -0.55
N ASN A 34 -9.14 -3.18 0.65
CA ASN A 34 -9.87 -1.97 1.05
C ASN A 34 -8.92 -0.82 1.43
N GLN A 35 -9.28 0.42 1.06
CA GLN A 35 -8.48 1.62 1.38
C GLN A 35 -8.27 1.83 2.88
N GLY A 36 -9.23 1.42 3.72
CA GLY A 36 -9.08 1.45 5.18
C GLY A 36 -7.87 0.65 5.68
N ARG A 37 -7.49 -0.43 4.97
CA ARG A 37 -6.33 -1.25 5.33
C ARG A 37 -5.01 -0.53 5.11
N ILE A 38 -4.93 0.29 4.07
CA ILE A 38 -3.78 1.19 3.84
C ILE A 38 -3.68 2.19 4.99
N ALA A 39 -4.82 2.75 5.44
CA ALA A 39 -4.85 3.65 6.59
C ALA A 39 -4.33 2.97 7.87
N ASP A 40 -4.71 1.72 8.11
CA ASP A 40 -4.27 0.98 9.28
C ASP A 40 -2.75 0.68 9.23
N VAL A 41 -2.18 0.41 8.06
CA VAL A 41 -0.73 0.29 7.85
C VAL A 41 -0.02 1.62 8.14
N MET A 42 -0.48 2.72 7.54
CA MET A 42 0.16 4.03 7.69
C MET A 42 0.04 4.61 9.10
N LYS A 43 -1.01 4.24 9.85
CA LYS A 43 -1.17 4.60 11.27
C LYS A 43 -0.40 3.67 12.22
N GLY A 44 0.31 2.67 11.72
CA GLY A 44 1.05 1.70 12.53
C GLY A 44 0.15 0.73 13.30
N ARG A 45 -1.13 0.61 12.96
CA ARG A 45 -2.05 -0.38 13.58
C ARG A 45 -1.81 -1.79 13.04
N LEU A 46 -1.32 -1.89 11.81
CA LEU A 46 -0.92 -3.13 11.18
C LEU A 46 0.56 -3.04 10.82
N PHE A 47 1.35 -4.01 11.32
CA PHE A 47 2.77 -4.17 11.01
C PHE A 47 3.61 -2.89 11.23
N PRO A 48 3.59 -2.29 12.44
CA PRO A 48 4.30 -1.05 12.74
C PRO A 48 5.81 -1.15 12.47
N ASP A 49 6.41 -2.29 12.78
CA ASP A 49 7.86 -2.49 12.76
C ASP A 49 8.45 -2.75 11.36
N ILE A 50 7.61 -2.92 10.34
CA ILE A 50 8.08 -3.17 8.96
C ILE A 50 8.41 -1.83 8.28
N SER A 51 9.67 -1.64 7.91
CA SER A 51 10.10 -0.43 7.19
C SER A 51 9.55 -0.34 5.76
N PRO A 52 9.46 0.87 5.17
CA PRO A 52 9.16 1.04 3.75
C PRO A 52 10.16 0.30 2.84
N ALA A 53 9.72 -0.07 1.64
CA ALA A 53 10.61 -0.57 0.60
C ALA A 53 11.53 0.56 0.10
N ILE A 54 12.63 0.18 -0.57
CA ILE A 54 13.51 1.13 -1.27
C ILE A 54 12.97 1.43 -2.67
N GLU A 55 12.33 0.44 -3.29
CA GLU A 55 11.86 0.47 -4.67
C GLU A 55 10.44 -0.10 -4.77
N LEU A 56 9.65 0.43 -5.70
CA LEU A 56 8.34 -0.16 -6.02
C LEU A 56 8.50 -1.36 -6.94
N PRO A 57 7.59 -2.34 -6.89
CA PRO A 57 7.52 -3.41 -7.89
C PRO A 57 7.49 -2.86 -9.31
N ALA A 58 8.12 -3.55 -10.26
CA ALA A 58 8.20 -3.12 -11.65
C ALA A 58 6.81 -3.04 -12.34
N ASP A 59 5.82 -3.77 -11.83
CA ASP A 59 4.43 -3.77 -12.28
C ASP A 59 3.54 -2.79 -11.49
N PHE A 60 4.09 -2.06 -10.52
CA PHE A 60 3.32 -1.09 -9.76
C PHE A 60 2.93 0.10 -10.65
N PRO A 61 1.65 0.52 -10.68
CA PRO A 61 1.22 1.61 -11.54
C PRO A 61 1.84 2.94 -11.06
N MET A 62 2.77 3.49 -11.85
CA MET A 62 3.48 4.74 -11.54
C MET A 62 2.73 6.01 -11.98
N THR A 63 1.75 5.88 -12.87
CA THR A 63 0.89 6.98 -13.31
C THR A 63 -0.44 6.91 -12.57
N ALA A 64 -0.62 7.80 -11.59
CA ALA A 64 -1.96 8.15 -11.16
C ALA A 64 -2.68 8.78 -12.37
N ALA A 65 -3.85 8.25 -12.72
CA ALA A 65 -4.74 8.91 -13.68
C ALA A 65 -4.90 10.39 -13.25
N ALA A 66 -4.59 11.29 -14.21
CA ALA A 66 -4.69 12.74 -14.06
C ALA A 66 -6.12 13.18 -13.72
#